data_AF-A0A0R3TF46-F1
#
_entry.id   AF-A0A0R3TF46-F1
#
_cell.length_a   1.000
_cell.length_b   1.000
_cell.length_c   1.000
_cell.angle_alpha   90.00
_cell.angle_beta   90.00
_cell.angle_gamma   90.00
#
_symmetry.space_group_name_H-M   'P 1'
#
loop_
_entity.id
_entity.type
_entity.pdbx_description
1 polymer ?
#
loop_
_entity_poly.entity_id
_entity_poly.type
_entity_poly.pdbx_seq_one_letter_code
_entity_poly.pdbx_strand_id
1 'polypeptide(L)'
;MGENVFELLTAQQNCILVNSTSVEGVPEINEVEVVLGQLSWDELRCDDNLGCYLNAINKSKSSRVDGDFIEHVQLVCPPIDEVFSVNFRDHLEESSPPQKDQEDDDA
;
A
#
# COMPACT_ATOMS: atom_id res chain seq x y z
N MET A 1 19.32 2.06 22.91
CA MET A 1 18.26 3.01 22.50
C MET A 1 18.93 4.17 21.79
N GLY A 2 18.65 4.38 20.50
CA GLY A 2 19.20 5.50 19.73
C GLY A 2 19.83 5.14 18.37
N GLU A 3 19.82 3.87 17.98
CA GLU A 3 20.38 3.46 16.70
C GLU A 3 19.30 3.66 15.62
N ASN A 4 19.57 4.64 14.77
CA ASN A 4 18.86 4.98 13.54
C ASN A 4 17.72 6.01 13.57
N VAL A 5 17.92 7.10 14.31
CA VAL A 5 17.11 8.33 14.16
C VAL A 5 17.10 8.84 12.70
N PHE A 6 18.17 8.62 11.93
CA PHE A 6 18.26 9.06 10.53
C PHE A 6 17.40 8.20 9.59
N GLU A 7 17.44 6.88 9.72
CA GLU A 7 16.50 6.00 9.01
C GLU A 7 15.06 6.24 9.45
N LEU A 8 14.81 6.47 10.74
CA LEU A 8 13.48 6.81 11.25
C LEU A 8 12.96 8.14 10.68
N LEU A 9 13.80 9.17 10.61
CA LEU A 9 13.44 10.45 10.00
C LEU A 9 13.21 10.29 8.49
N THR A 10 14.06 9.51 7.80
CA THR A 10 13.91 9.24 6.37
C THR A 10 12.64 8.44 6.09
N ALA A 11 12.34 7.43 6.91
CA ALA A 11 11.10 6.68 6.85
C ALA A 11 9.90 7.58 7.17
N GLN A 12 9.99 8.45 8.19
CA GLN A 12 8.92 9.40 8.49
C GLN A 12 8.68 10.40 7.35
N GLN A 13 9.74 10.81 6.65
CA GLN A 13 9.64 11.79 5.56
C GLN A 13 9.07 11.17 4.28
N ASN A 14 9.23 9.86 4.10
CA ASN A 14 8.84 9.13 2.88
C ASN A 14 7.66 8.17 3.07
N CYS A 15 7.21 7.93 4.31
CA CYS A 15 6.15 6.97 4.60
C CYS A 15 4.95 7.66 5.24
N ILE A 16 3.77 7.20 4.85
CA ILE A 16 2.53 7.49 5.56
C ILE A 16 2.30 6.36 6.56
N LEU A 17 2.46 6.67 7.85
CA LEU A 17 2.18 5.72 8.93
C LEU A 17 0.67 5.65 9.15
N VAL A 18 0.06 4.57 8.65
CA VAL A 18 -1.36 4.29 8.87
C VAL A 18 -1.50 3.23 9.97
N ASN A 19 -1.92 3.67 11.15
CA ASN A 19 -2.20 2.76 12.28
C ASN A 19 -3.71 2.57 12.39
N SER A 20 -4.20 1.38 12.05
CA SER A 20 -5.56 0.95 12.35
C SER A 20 -5.56 0.13 13.63
N THR A 21 -6.36 0.54 14.62
CA THR A 21 -6.61 -0.26 15.82
C THR A 21 -8.09 -0.56 15.90
N SER A 22 -8.43 -1.85 16.00
CA SER A 22 -9.82 -2.28 16.18
C SER A 22 -10.29 -1.79 17.54
N VAL A 23 -11.30 -0.91 17.55
CA VAL A 23 -11.98 -0.44 18.76
C VAL A 23 -13.36 -1.04 18.76
N GLU A 24 -13.71 -1.76 19.83
CA GLU A 24 -15.00 -2.43 19.96
C GLU A 24 -16.15 -1.42 19.81
N GLY A 25 -17.00 -1.61 18.79
CA GLY A 25 -18.11 -0.70 18.45
C GLY A 25 -17.78 0.41 17.45
N VAL A 26 -16.53 0.52 16.97
CA VAL A 26 -16.13 1.45 15.90
C VAL A 26 -15.88 0.65 14.62
N PRO A 27 -16.51 1.03 13.49
CA PRO A 27 -16.18 0.43 12.19
C PRO A 27 -14.67 0.52 11.95
N GLU A 28 -14.06 -0.54 11.43
CA GLU A 28 -12.65 -0.51 11.05
C GLU A 28 -12.39 0.63 10.05
N ILE A 29 -11.13 1.09 9.93
CA ILE A 29 -10.78 2.14 8.97
C ILE A 29 -11.19 1.66 7.57
N ASN A 30 -12.27 2.22 7.04
CA ASN A 30 -12.83 1.86 5.74
C ASN A 30 -12.17 2.60 4.57
N GLU A 31 -11.41 3.67 4.87
CA GLU A 31 -10.84 4.57 3.88
C GLU A 31 -9.48 5.10 4.33
N VAL A 32 -8.54 5.19 3.38
CA VAL A 32 -7.19 5.71 3.60
C VAL A 32 -6.91 6.78 2.55
N GLU A 33 -6.84 8.03 2.98
CA GLU A 33 -6.43 9.14 2.12
C GLU A 33 -4.93 9.36 2.18
N VAL A 34 -4.29 9.44 1.02
CA VAL A 34 -2.85 9.69 0.89
C VAL A 34 -2.57 10.73 -0.20
N VAL A 35 -1.50 11.50 -0.02
CA VAL A 35 -0.98 12.35 -1.08
C VAL A 35 -0.21 11.46 -2.05
N LEU A 36 -0.81 11.17 -3.21
CA LEU A 36 -0.16 10.37 -4.25
C LEU A 36 1.00 11.11 -4.92
N GLY A 37 0.88 12.42 -5.13
CA GLY A 37 1.90 13.14 -5.89
C GLY A 37 1.57 14.62 -6.06
N GLN A 38 2.29 15.26 -6.97
CA GLN A 38 2.09 16.66 -7.35
C GLN A 38 1.75 16.74 -8.84
N LEU A 39 0.95 17.73 -9.23
CA LEU A 39 0.58 17.97 -10.64
C LEU A 39 1.79 18.24 -11.56
N SER A 40 2.96 18.55 -10.99
CA SER A 40 4.21 18.72 -11.73
C SER A 40 4.92 17.41 -12.06
N TRP A 41 4.46 16.28 -11.52
CA TRP A 41 5.06 14.98 -11.75
C TRP A 41 4.58 14.39 -13.08
N ASP A 42 5.44 13.60 -13.70
CA ASP A 42 5.05 12.77 -14.84
C ASP A 42 4.19 11.59 -14.40
N GLU A 43 3.47 11.02 -15.37
CA GLU A 43 2.53 9.91 -15.17
C GLU A 43 3.21 8.68 -14.56
N LEU A 44 4.38 8.29 -15.09
CA LEU A 44 5.12 7.11 -14.63
C LEU A 44 5.50 7.23 -13.17
N ARG A 45 5.96 8.42 -12.74
CA ARG A 45 6.31 8.67 -11.34
C ARG A 45 5.11 8.59 -10.41
N CYS A 46 3.93 9.04 -10.85
CA CYS A 46 2.69 8.91 -10.07
C CYS A 46 2.25 7.44 -9.99
N ASP A 47 2.36 6.70 -11.09
CA ASP A 47 2.03 5.28 -11.19
C ASP A 47 2.93 4.41 -10.28
N ASP A 48 4.25 4.63 -10.34
CA ASP A 48 5.23 3.98 -9.47
C ASP A 48 4.92 4.24 -7.98
N ASN A 49 4.52 5.47 -7.64
CA ASN A 49 4.20 5.82 -6.27
C ASN A 49 2.89 5.18 -5.80
N LEU A 50 1.90 5.06 -6.69
CA LEU A 50 0.65 4.35 -6.43
C LEU A 50 0.93 2.88 -6.14
N GLY A 51 1.75 2.23 -6.99
CA GLY A 51 2.19 0.86 -6.79
C GLY A 51 2.90 0.65 -5.45
N CYS A 52 3.75 1.60 -5.04
CA CYS A 52 4.42 1.54 -3.74
C CYS A 52 3.42 1.56 -2.57
N TYR A 53 2.42 2.44 -2.59
CA TYR A 53 1.37 2.46 -1.56
C TYR A 53 0.57 1.16 -1.54
N LEU A 54 0.08 0.69 -2.68
CA LEU A 54 -0.74 -0.52 -2.78
C LEU A 54 0.00 -1.76 -2.28
N ASN A 55 1.28 -1.90 -2.63
CA ASN A 55 2.13 -2.99 -2.16
C ASN A 55 2.35 -2.92 -0.63
N ALA A 56 2.57 -1.72 -0.09
CA ALA A 56 2.73 -1.54 1.35
C ALA A 56 1.45 -1.93 2.12
N ILE A 57 0.27 -1.56 1.62
CA ILE A 57 -1.01 -1.94 2.23
C ILE A 57 -1.21 -3.47 2.10
N ASN A 58 -0.93 -4.06 0.93
CA ASN A 58 -1.03 -5.52 0.73
C ASN A 58 -0.14 -6.31 1.69
N LYS A 59 1.08 -5.84 1.95
CA LYS A 59 2.02 -6.47 2.91
C LYS A 59 1.60 -6.27 4.37
N SER A 60 0.86 -5.22 4.66
CA SER A 60 0.42 -4.87 6.01
C SER A 60 -0.98 -5.39 6.34
N LYS A 61 -1.63 -6.10 5.41
CA LYS A 61 -2.99 -6.60 5.61
C LYS A 61 -3.05 -7.57 6.79
N SER A 62 -4.13 -7.45 7.56
CA SER A 62 -4.42 -8.37 8.67
C SER A 62 -4.74 -9.75 8.13
N SER A 63 -4.18 -10.80 8.74
CA SER A 63 -4.51 -12.20 8.43
C SER A 63 -5.95 -12.59 8.76
N ARG A 64 -6.71 -11.69 9.41
CA ARG A 64 -8.12 -11.90 9.77
C ARG A 64 -9.10 -11.47 8.67
N VAL A 65 -8.62 -10.75 7.66
CA VAL A 65 -9.44 -10.28 6.54
C VAL A 65 -9.33 -11.32 5.43
N ASP A 66 -10.41 -12.08 5.23
CA ASP A 66 -10.56 -12.99 4.10
C ASP A 66 -11.10 -12.22 2.89
N GLY A 67 -10.42 -12.29 1.75
CA GLY A 67 -10.84 -11.68 0.49
C GLY A 67 -10.03 -10.45 0.07
N ASP A 68 -10.63 -9.62 -0.79
CA ASP A 68 -10.04 -8.37 -1.27
C ASP A 68 -10.03 -7.32 -0.15
N PHE A 69 -8.85 -6.84 0.22
CA PHE A 69 -8.67 -5.82 1.26
C PHE A 69 -8.77 -4.38 0.72
N ILE A 70 -8.75 -4.20 -0.61
CA ILE A 70 -9.04 -2.94 -1.30
C ILE A 70 -10.19 -3.21 -2.26
N GLU A 71 -11.30 -2.51 -2.05
CA GLU A 71 -12.47 -2.61 -2.93
C GLU A 71 -12.37 -1.67 -4.14
N HIS A 72 -11.92 -0.43 -3.90
CA HIS A 72 -11.77 0.60 -4.92
C HIS A 72 -10.69 1.61 -4.54
N VAL A 73 -10.11 2.28 -5.55
CA VAL A 73 -9.15 3.37 -5.38
C VAL A 73 -9.68 4.58 -6.14
N GLN A 74 -9.70 5.73 -5.47
CA GLN A 74 -10.15 7.00 -6.04
C GLN A 74 -9.01 8.02 -6.02
N LEU A 75 -8.92 8.80 -7.10
CA LEU A 75 -8.04 9.95 -7.21
C LEU A 75 -8.86 11.24 -7.16
N VAL A 76 -8.43 12.13 -6.28
CA VAL A 76 -9.00 13.47 -6.12
C VAL A 76 -7.88 14.49 -6.26
N CYS A 77 -8.11 15.55 -7.02
CA CYS A 77 -7.14 16.63 -7.22
C CYS A 77 -7.74 17.98 -6.84
N PRO A 78 -7.55 18.45 -5.59
CA PRO A 78 -8.00 19.77 -5.18
C PRO A 78 -7.40 20.89 -6.07
N PRO A 79 -8.13 21.98 -6.33
CA PRO A 79 -9.48 22.28 -5.85
C PRO A 79 -10.60 21.72 -6.76
N ILE A 80 -10.27 20.83 -7.71
CA ILE A 80 -11.25 20.26 -8.63
C ILE A 80 -11.98 19.14 -7.89
N ASP A 81 -13.32 19.22 -7.82
CA ASP A 81 -14.19 18.23 -7.17
C ASP A 81 -14.39 16.95 -8.01
N GLU A 82 -13.53 16.72 -9.01
CA GLU A 82 -13.60 15.53 -9.85
C GLU A 82 -12.92 14.36 -9.14
N VAL A 83 -13.62 13.22 -9.14
CA VAL A 83 -13.15 11.96 -8.56
C VAL A 83 -12.98 10.95 -9.68
N PHE A 84 -11.76 10.42 -9.82
CA PHE A 84 -11.43 9.43 -10.83
C PHE A 84 -11.24 8.06 -10.18
N SER A 85 -11.98 7.05 -10.65
CA SER A 85 -11.75 5.67 -10.25
C SER A 85 -10.56 5.09 -11.00
N VAL A 86 -9.62 4.48 -10.27
CA VAL A 86 -8.40 3.89 -10.83
C VAL A 86 -8.51 2.38 -10.85
N ASN A 87 -8.11 1.74 -11.94
CA ASN A 87 -7.87 0.30 -11.93
C ASN A 87 -6.51 0.03 -11.28
N PHE A 88 -6.51 -0.60 -10.12
CA PHE A 88 -5.32 -0.80 -9.28
C PHE A 88 -4.87 -2.26 -9.23
N ARG A 89 -5.59 -3.18 -9.89
CA ARG A 89 -5.35 -4.62 -9.80
C ARG A 89 -3.97 -5.02 -10.33
N ASP A 90 -3.52 -4.34 -11.38
CA ASP A 90 -2.22 -4.59 -12.01
C ASP A 90 -1.04 -4.35 -11.05
N HIS A 91 -1.21 -3.50 -10.02
CA HIS A 91 -0.18 -3.27 -8.99
C HIS A 91 -0.19 -4.29 -7.84
N LEU A 92 -1.24 -5.13 -7.74
CA LEU A 92 -1.38 -6.15 -6.69
C LEU A 92 -0.95 -7.54 -7.16
N GLU A 93 -0.94 -7.78 -8.46
CA GLU A 93 -0.56 -9.06 -9.07
C GLU A 93 0.96 -9.19 -9.26
N GLU A 94 1.74 -9.31 -8.17
CA GLU A 94 3.08 -9.92 -8.23
C GLU A 94 3.63 -10.28 -6.83
N SER A 95 3.48 -11.54 -6.43
CA SER A 95 4.58 -12.40 -5.93
C SER A 95 4.05 -13.78 -5.54
N SER A 96 3.90 -14.67 -6.53
CA SER A 96 3.98 -16.12 -6.25
C SER A 96 5.40 -16.38 -5.74
N PRO A 97 5.63 -16.97 -4.55
CA PRO A 97 6.98 -17.34 -4.16
C PRO A 97 7.52 -18.39 -5.15
N PRO A 98 8.82 -18.34 -5.50
CA PRO A 98 9.41 -19.40 -6.31
C PRO A 98 9.20 -20.74 -5.61
N GLN A 99 8.58 -21.69 -6.31
CA GLN A 99 8.51 -23.08 -5.85
C GLN A 99 9.93 -23.53 -5.56
N LYS A 100 10.19 -23.95 -4.31
CA LYS A 100 11.42 -24.68 -3.99
C LYS A 100 11.40 -25.96 -4.82
N ASP A 101 12.30 -26.07 -5.78
CA ASP A 101 12.65 -27.35 -6.37
C ASP A 101 13.03 -28.29 -5.21
N GLN A 102 12.31 -29.41 -5.12
CA GLN A 102 12.69 -30.54 -4.29
C GLN A 102 14.04 -31.04 -4.84
N GLU A 103 15.13 -30.80 -4.13
CA GLU A 103 16.30 -31.67 -4.25
C GLU A 103 15.90 -33.02 -3.66
N ASP A 104 15.73 -33.98 -4.56
CA ASP A 104 15.54 -35.40 -4.29
C ASP A 104 16.55 -35.88 -3.24
N ASP A 105 15.99 -36.32 -2.12
CA ASP A 105 16.63 -37.22 -1.18
C ASP A 105 16.52 -38.63 -1.80
N ASP A 106 17.53 -39.06 -2.54
CA ASP A 106 17.68 -40.45 -2.99
C ASP A 106 19.09 -40.96 -2.63
N ALA A 107 19.10 -41.70 -1.52
CA ALA A 107 19.77 -42.98 -1.25
C ALA A 107 21.29 -43.15 -1.52
#